data_AF-A0A014NU11-F1
#
_entry.id   AF-A0A014NU11-F1
#
_cell.length_a   1.000
_cell.length_b   1.000
_cell.length_c   1.000
_cell.angle_alpha   90.00
_cell.angle_beta   90.00
_cell.angle_gamma   90.00
#
_symmetry.space_group_name_H-M   'P 1'
#
loop_
_entity.id
_entity.type
_entity.pdbx_description
1 polymer ?
#
loop_
_entity_poly.entity_id
_entity_poly.type
_entity_poly.pdbx_seq_one_letter_code
_entity_poly.pdbx_strand_id
1 'polypeptide(L)'
;MSDQVATNTYQVSTGNHVIAEIVNGVPGMSSSLTNRTWKFSSNSISLNELNIQVSLHGYLFTLFSDSKTESQLREKINTLYLNKSSGILVEGVSQNVIDELSRSVNSAVMSASSKQRLLELLYQVQQIFLENTITSVSVSASRVVVAFRNADYRAQRYVIRANGTYVSEVNNGSAFYSSVSNNNWSTTVTAEQSSNIIIEVRRTEKTYVVYQNVQTLNQIIYDNQGSFQDA
;
A
#
# COMPACT_ATOMS: atom_id res chain seq x y z
N MET A 1 6.57 32.79 -45.93
CA MET A 1 6.78 32.16 -44.60
C MET A 1 6.26 30.74 -44.74
N SER A 2 7.11 29.74 -44.54
CA SER A 2 6.70 28.33 -44.68
C SER A 2 5.86 27.95 -43.48
N ASP A 3 4.57 27.65 -43.69
CA ASP A 3 3.75 26.96 -42.71
C ASP A 3 4.41 25.60 -42.43
N GLN A 4 5.02 25.44 -41.27
CA GLN A 4 5.42 24.12 -40.81
C GLN A 4 4.14 23.35 -40.51
N VAL A 5 3.76 22.44 -41.43
CA VAL A 5 2.73 21.44 -41.17
C VAL A 5 3.14 20.71 -39.89
N ALA A 6 2.37 20.89 -38.81
CA ALA A 6 2.61 20.18 -37.57
C ALA A 6 2.65 18.67 -37.87
N THR A 7 3.81 18.06 -37.67
CA THR A 7 4.00 16.63 -37.88
C THR A 7 3.57 15.91 -36.62
N ASN A 8 2.66 14.94 -36.77
CA ASN A 8 2.29 14.05 -35.68
C ASN A 8 3.25 12.87 -35.71
N THR A 9 4.09 12.78 -34.69
CA THR A 9 5.17 11.79 -34.64
C THR A 9 5.00 10.93 -33.39
N TYR A 10 4.80 9.63 -33.59
CA TYR A 10 4.86 8.65 -32.50
C TYR A 10 6.26 8.04 -32.49
N GLN A 11 6.84 7.89 -31.31
CA GLN A 11 8.15 7.26 -31.12
C GLN A 11 8.07 6.18 -30.04
N VAL A 12 8.69 5.04 -30.30
CA VAL A 12 9.04 4.07 -29.27
C VAL A 12 10.52 4.23 -28.96
N SER A 13 10.87 4.33 -27.69
CA SER A 13 12.26 4.36 -27.22
C SER A 13 12.53 3.39 -26.08
N THR A 14 13.80 2.98 -25.95
CA THR A 14 14.36 2.31 -24.77
C THR A 14 15.53 3.13 -24.26
N GLY A 15 15.40 3.65 -23.03
CA GLY A 15 16.24 4.75 -22.54
C GLY A 15 16.21 5.93 -23.51
N ASN A 16 17.40 6.35 -23.97
CA ASN A 16 17.54 7.46 -24.92
C ASN A 16 17.55 7.04 -26.40
N HIS A 17 17.31 5.76 -26.72
CA HIS A 17 17.36 5.26 -28.09
C HIS A 17 15.96 5.10 -28.67
N VAL A 18 15.65 5.83 -29.74
CA VAL A 18 14.43 5.60 -30.53
C VAL A 18 14.62 4.33 -31.34
N ILE A 19 13.68 3.39 -31.22
CA ILE A 19 13.72 2.07 -31.88
C ILE A 19 12.63 1.89 -32.93
N ALA A 20 11.60 2.74 -32.88
CA ALA A 20 10.55 2.77 -33.88
C ALA A 20 9.93 4.17 -33.94
N GLU A 21 9.46 4.56 -35.11
CA GLU A 21 8.68 5.79 -35.27
C GLU A 21 7.51 5.61 -36.23
N ILE A 22 6.47 6.43 -36.06
CA ILE A 22 5.42 6.66 -37.06
C ILE A 22 5.31 8.16 -37.26
N VAL A 23 5.59 8.63 -38.47
CA VAL A 23 5.47 10.04 -38.84
C VAL A 23 4.26 10.19 -39.77
N ASN A 24 3.25 10.93 -39.33
CA ASN A 24 2.01 11.15 -40.09
C ASN A 24 1.36 9.85 -40.62
N GLY A 25 1.38 8.79 -39.80
CA GLY A 25 0.82 7.47 -40.16
C GLY A 25 1.76 6.56 -40.95
N VAL A 26 2.95 7.02 -41.33
CA VAL A 26 3.95 6.21 -42.06
C VAL A 26 4.95 5.63 -41.06
N PRO A 27 5.06 4.29 -40.92
CA PRO A 27 6.03 3.67 -40.03
C PRO A 27 7.46 3.78 -40.57
N GLY A 28 8.42 4.07 -39.69
CA GLY A 28 9.86 4.14 -39.96
C GLY A 28 10.67 3.14 -39.13
N MET A 29 12.01 3.19 -39.24
CA MET A 29 12.96 2.41 -38.45
C MET A 29 12.70 0.89 -38.41
N SER A 30 12.35 0.30 -39.56
CA SER A 30 12.00 -1.14 -39.68
C SER A 30 10.80 -1.59 -38.84
N SER A 31 9.94 -0.66 -38.44
CA SER A 31 8.63 -0.96 -37.87
C SER A 31 7.57 -1.10 -38.97
N SER A 32 6.43 -1.72 -38.65
CA SER A 32 5.30 -1.86 -39.57
C SER A 32 3.98 -1.57 -38.86
N LEU A 33 3.03 -0.98 -39.59
CA LEU A 33 1.69 -0.71 -39.10
C LEU A 33 0.70 -1.51 -39.94
N THR A 34 0.08 -2.52 -39.35
CA THR A 34 -0.88 -3.41 -40.03
C THR A 34 -2.12 -3.58 -39.16
N ASN A 35 -3.33 -3.38 -39.72
CA ASN A 35 -4.59 -3.49 -38.98
C ASN A 35 -4.59 -2.75 -37.63
N ARG A 36 -4.15 -1.48 -37.62
CA ARG A 36 -4.01 -0.64 -36.41
C ARG A 36 -3.06 -1.22 -35.34
N THR A 37 -2.24 -2.20 -35.71
CA THR A 37 -1.22 -2.82 -34.85
C THR A 37 0.15 -2.35 -35.28
N TRP A 38 0.86 -1.65 -34.39
CA TRP A 38 2.25 -1.26 -34.60
C TRP A 38 3.18 -2.38 -34.14
N LYS A 39 4.00 -2.89 -35.07
CA LYS A 39 4.98 -3.94 -34.81
C LYS A 39 6.38 -3.38 -35.03
N PHE A 40 7.27 -3.61 -34.08
CA PHE A 40 8.67 -3.18 -34.13
C PHE A 40 9.57 -4.23 -33.49
N SER A 41 10.86 -4.18 -33.82
CA SER A 41 11.91 -4.99 -33.22
C SER A 41 12.85 -4.06 -32.46
N SER A 42 13.40 -4.53 -31.33
CA SER A 42 14.41 -3.76 -30.61
C SER A 42 15.79 -3.82 -31.25
N ASN A 43 15.97 -4.54 -32.36
CA ASN A 43 17.24 -4.70 -33.07
C ASN A 43 18.41 -5.06 -32.14
N SER A 44 18.17 -5.99 -31.21
CA SER A 44 19.13 -6.44 -30.18
C SER A 44 19.45 -5.43 -29.08
N ILE A 45 18.78 -4.27 -29.04
CA ILE A 45 18.82 -3.36 -27.90
C ILE A 45 17.97 -3.97 -26.78
N SER A 46 18.52 -3.97 -25.55
CA SER A 46 17.78 -4.46 -24.39
C SER A 46 16.57 -3.57 -24.11
N LEU A 47 15.38 -4.18 -24.06
CA LEU A 47 14.14 -3.51 -23.68
C LEU A 47 14.03 -3.45 -22.16
N ASN A 48 14.96 -2.74 -21.53
CA ASN A 48 14.94 -2.53 -20.07
C ASN A 48 13.86 -1.50 -19.69
N GLU A 49 13.61 -0.56 -20.58
CA GLU A 49 12.57 0.46 -20.49
C GLU A 49 11.91 0.58 -21.87
N LEU A 50 10.61 0.81 -21.91
CA LEU A 50 9.85 1.04 -23.12
C LEU A 50 8.98 2.27 -22.93
N ASN A 51 9.27 3.32 -23.69
CA ASN A 51 8.49 4.55 -23.70
C ASN A 51 7.84 4.70 -25.07
N ILE A 52 6.54 4.98 -25.08
CA ILE A 52 5.82 5.40 -26.28
C ILE A 52 5.40 6.84 -26.07
N GLN A 53 5.90 7.73 -26.92
CA GLN A 53 5.60 9.15 -26.87
C GLN A 53 4.99 9.61 -28.18
N VAL A 54 4.16 10.64 -28.11
CA VAL A 54 3.63 11.33 -29.29
C VAL A 54 3.98 12.80 -29.21
N SER A 55 4.54 13.33 -30.29
CA SER A 55 4.66 14.77 -30.52
C SER A 55 3.44 15.23 -31.30
N LEU A 56 2.65 16.13 -30.73
CA LEU A 56 1.48 16.76 -31.35
C LEU A 56 1.67 18.27 -31.29
N HIS A 57 1.76 18.92 -32.45
CA HIS A 57 1.93 20.39 -32.55
C HIS A 57 3.09 20.94 -31.70
N GLY A 58 4.20 20.20 -31.61
CA GLY A 58 5.38 20.60 -30.82
C GLY A 58 5.31 20.24 -29.33
N TYR A 59 4.20 19.70 -28.84
CA TYR A 59 4.07 19.19 -27.48
C TYR A 59 4.35 17.70 -27.42
N LEU A 60 5.15 17.26 -26.45
CA LEU A 60 5.49 15.85 -26.24
C LEU A 60 4.61 15.26 -25.14
N PHE A 61 3.88 14.19 -25.47
CA PHE A 61 3.05 13.43 -24.53
C PHE A 61 3.59 12.01 -24.40
N THR A 62 3.67 11.49 -23.17
CA THR A 62 4.00 10.08 -22.93
C THR A 62 2.70 9.28 -22.87
N LEU A 63 2.52 8.36 -23.81
CA LEU A 63 1.34 7.50 -23.91
C LEU A 63 1.52 6.19 -23.14
N PHE A 64 2.75 5.68 -23.08
CA PHE A 64 3.12 4.46 -22.37
C PHE A 64 4.54 4.59 -21.84
N SER A 65 4.76 4.06 -20.64
CA SER A 65 6.08 3.94 -20.03
C SER A 65 6.05 2.72 -19.11
N ASP A 66 6.92 1.76 -19.39
CA ASP A 66 7.11 0.58 -18.54
C ASP A 66 8.58 0.18 -18.54
N SER A 67 9.02 -0.48 -17.47
CA SER A 67 10.36 -1.03 -17.37
C SER A 67 10.31 -2.48 -16.99
N LYS A 68 11.26 -3.26 -17.51
CA LYS A 68 11.40 -4.67 -17.16
C LYS A 68 11.55 -4.85 -15.65
N THR A 69 12.30 -3.96 -15.00
CA THR A 69 12.50 -3.95 -13.55
C THR A 69 11.18 -3.69 -12.81
N GLU A 70 10.39 -2.70 -13.25
CA GLU A 70 9.07 -2.41 -12.67
C GLU A 70 8.14 -3.62 -12.79
N SER A 71 8.03 -4.20 -13.99
CA SER A 71 7.25 -5.40 -14.24
C SER A 71 7.67 -6.58 -13.35
N GLN A 72 8.98 -6.84 -13.24
CA GLN A 72 9.49 -7.92 -12.38
C GLN A 72 9.19 -7.70 -10.90
N LEU A 73 9.33 -6.49 -10.39
CA LEU A 73 9.02 -6.17 -8.99
C LEU A 73 7.51 -6.23 -8.74
N ARG A 74 6.70 -5.79 -9.69
CA ARG A 74 5.24 -5.90 -9.64
C ARG A 74 4.80 -7.36 -9.53
N GLU A 75 5.38 -8.25 -10.33
CA GLU A 75 5.10 -9.68 -10.24
C GLU A 75 5.51 -10.25 -8.90
N LYS A 76 6.71 -9.92 -8.38
CA LYS A 76 7.11 -10.35 -7.04
C LYS A 76 6.14 -9.89 -5.95
N ILE A 77 5.66 -8.66 -6.00
CA ILE A 77 4.65 -8.16 -5.06
C ILE A 77 3.34 -8.95 -5.22
N ASN A 78 2.92 -9.24 -6.46
CA ASN A 78 1.71 -10.02 -6.73
C ASN A 78 1.80 -11.45 -6.16
N THR A 79 3.00 -12.06 -6.12
CA THR A 79 3.18 -13.40 -5.53
C THR A 79 2.97 -13.46 -4.01
N LEU A 80 2.92 -12.32 -3.32
CA LEU A 80 2.60 -12.27 -1.89
C LEU A 80 1.11 -12.54 -1.62
N TYR A 81 0.27 -12.42 -2.64
CA TYR A 81 -1.16 -12.69 -2.53
C TYR A 81 -1.48 -14.14 -2.89
N LEU A 82 -2.22 -14.81 -2.02
CA LEU A 82 -2.94 -16.03 -2.39
C LEU A 82 -4.16 -15.67 -3.23
N ASN A 83 -4.87 -14.60 -2.83
CA ASN A 83 -5.97 -14.02 -3.58
C ASN A 83 -5.96 -12.49 -3.42
N LYS A 84 -5.54 -11.79 -4.48
CA LYS A 84 -5.43 -10.34 -4.48
C LYS A 84 -6.78 -9.64 -4.36
N SER A 85 -7.83 -10.16 -5.01
CA SER A 85 -9.17 -9.58 -4.99
C SER A 85 -9.82 -9.63 -3.61
N SER A 86 -9.49 -10.65 -2.82
CA SER A 86 -9.99 -10.82 -1.46
C SER A 86 -9.02 -10.33 -0.38
N GLY A 87 -7.86 -9.76 -0.77
CA GLY A 87 -6.86 -9.30 0.19
C GLY A 87 -6.25 -10.42 1.05
N ILE A 88 -6.13 -11.64 0.52
CA ILE A 88 -5.57 -12.78 1.24
C ILE A 88 -4.10 -12.96 0.84
N LEU A 89 -3.20 -12.93 1.82
CA LEU A 89 -1.77 -13.18 1.63
C LEU A 89 -1.48 -14.68 1.63
N VAL A 90 -0.39 -15.06 0.95
CA VAL A 90 0.16 -16.42 1.03
C VAL A 90 0.64 -16.69 2.46
N GLU A 91 0.49 -17.95 2.91
CA GLU A 91 1.04 -18.38 4.18
C GLU A 91 2.57 -18.20 4.20
N GLY A 92 3.11 -17.71 5.33
CA GLY A 92 4.55 -17.45 5.47
C GLY A 92 5.03 -16.10 4.96
N VAL A 93 4.15 -15.25 4.40
CA VAL A 93 4.49 -13.83 4.19
C VAL A 93 4.83 -13.22 5.54
N SER A 94 6.05 -12.70 5.66
CA SER A 94 6.58 -12.09 6.88
C SER A 94 6.96 -10.63 6.64
N GLN A 95 7.14 -9.88 7.74
CA GLN A 95 7.59 -8.49 7.66
C GLN A 95 8.90 -8.34 6.88
N ASN A 96 9.85 -9.27 7.06
CA ASN A 96 11.14 -9.23 6.37
C ASN A 96 10.99 -9.30 4.85
N VAL A 97 10.06 -10.12 4.34
CA VAL A 97 9.79 -10.24 2.90
C VAL A 97 9.25 -8.92 2.35
N ILE A 98 8.33 -8.28 3.06
CA ILE A 98 7.76 -6.98 2.67
C ILE A 98 8.85 -5.89 2.69
N ASP A 99 9.73 -5.90 3.68
CA ASP A 99 10.82 -4.94 3.83
C ASP A 99 11.92 -5.14 2.77
N GLU A 100 12.22 -6.37 2.40
CA GLU A 100 13.15 -6.71 1.31
C GLU A 100 12.65 -6.20 -0.04
N LEU A 101 11.37 -6.40 -0.33
CA LEU A 101 10.76 -5.89 -1.56
C LEU A 101 10.69 -4.37 -1.55
N SER A 102 10.37 -3.75 -0.42
CA SER A 102 10.39 -2.28 -0.27
C SER A 102 11.79 -1.71 -0.51
N ARG A 103 12.84 -2.36 0.04
CA ARG A 103 14.24 -1.99 -0.25
C ARG A 103 14.59 -2.16 -1.72
N SER A 104 14.14 -3.25 -2.35
CA SER A 104 14.38 -3.52 -3.77
C SER A 104 13.71 -2.49 -4.69
N VAL A 105 12.48 -2.05 -4.36
CA VAL A 105 11.78 -0.99 -5.09
C VAL A 105 12.52 0.35 -4.93
N ASN A 106 12.94 0.68 -3.70
CA ASN A 106 13.63 1.93 -3.43
C ASN A 106 15.01 2.01 -4.09
N SER A 107 15.76 0.91 -4.15
CA SER A 107 17.09 0.85 -4.76
C SER A 107 17.08 0.72 -6.29
N ALA A 108 15.96 0.32 -6.88
CA ALA A 108 15.86 0.12 -8.32
C ALA A 108 16.02 1.44 -9.11
N VAL A 109 16.67 1.34 -10.28
CA VAL A 109 16.78 2.44 -11.24
C VAL A 109 15.50 2.49 -12.07
N MET A 110 14.56 3.36 -11.67
CA MET A 110 13.29 3.61 -12.35
C MET A 110 12.75 5.00 -11.96
N SER A 111 11.73 5.46 -12.67
CA SER A 111 11.09 6.76 -12.40
C SER A 111 10.48 6.82 -10.98
N ALA A 112 10.39 8.01 -10.40
CA ALA A 112 9.76 8.22 -9.10
C ALA A 112 8.28 7.78 -9.08
N SER A 113 7.56 7.99 -10.18
CA SER A 113 6.16 7.56 -10.32
C SER A 113 6.02 6.04 -10.38
N SER A 114 6.96 5.34 -11.02
CA SER A 114 7.00 3.88 -11.00
C SER A 114 7.30 3.34 -9.59
N LYS A 115 8.27 3.92 -8.87
CA LYS A 115 8.54 3.57 -7.47
C LYS A 115 7.29 3.76 -6.61
N GLN A 116 6.65 4.92 -6.72
CA GLN A 116 5.46 5.24 -5.94
C GLN A 116 4.34 4.22 -6.17
N ARG A 117 4.06 3.86 -7.43
CA ARG A 117 3.05 2.84 -7.78
C ARG A 117 3.36 1.47 -7.17
N LEU A 118 4.63 1.06 -7.12
CA LEU A 118 5.03 -0.21 -6.50
C LEU A 118 4.97 -0.15 -4.97
N LEU A 119 5.40 0.97 -4.36
CA LEU A 119 5.30 1.18 -2.92
C LEU A 119 3.86 1.19 -2.44
N GLU A 120 2.93 1.76 -3.21
CA GLU A 120 1.50 1.72 -2.90
C GLU A 120 0.95 0.29 -2.84
N LEU A 121 1.38 -0.58 -3.75
CA LEU A 121 1.04 -2.01 -3.68
C LEU A 121 1.62 -2.66 -2.42
N LEU A 122 2.87 -2.36 -2.07
CA LEU A 122 3.49 -2.86 -0.84
C LEU A 122 2.79 -2.33 0.43
N TYR A 123 2.32 -1.09 0.44
CA TYR A 123 1.54 -0.54 1.55
C TYR A 123 0.21 -1.26 1.74
N GLN A 124 -0.41 -1.74 0.65
CA GLN A 124 -1.61 -2.58 0.74
C GLN A 124 -1.29 -3.96 1.34
N VAL A 125 -0.21 -4.60 0.88
CA VAL A 125 0.28 -5.85 1.48
C VAL A 125 0.59 -5.66 2.96
N GLN A 126 1.30 -4.59 3.31
CA GLN A 126 1.65 -4.25 4.69
C GLN A 126 0.41 -4.05 5.56
N GLN A 127 -0.59 -3.32 5.08
CA GLN A 127 -1.86 -3.13 5.79
C GLN A 127 -2.49 -4.47 6.14
N ILE A 128 -2.67 -5.34 5.15
CA ILE A 128 -3.28 -6.67 5.32
C ILE A 128 -2.46 -7.53 6.29
N PHE A 129 -1.14 -7.52 6.14
CA PHE A 129 -0.24 -8.25 7.04
C PHE A 129 -0.44 -7.82 8.50
N LEU A 130 -0.44 -6.51 8.75
CA LEU A 130 -0.58 -5.95 10.10
C LEU A 130 -1.95 -6.22 10.71
N GLU A 131 -3.03 -6.05 9.94
CA GLU A 131 -4.39 -6.42 10.36
C GLU A 131 -4.45 -7.90 10.76
N ASN A 132 -3.83 -8.78 9.98
CA ASN A 132 -3.81 -10.22 10.25
C ASN A 132 -3.00 -10.60 11.50
N THR A 133 -2.13 -9.73 12.01
CA THR A 133 -1.46 -10.00 13.30
C THR A 133 -2.41 -9.88 14.49
N ILE A 134 -3.57 -9.24 14.33
CA ILE A 134 -4.62 -9.12 15.35
C ILE A 134 -5.68 -10.20 15.08
N THR A 135 -6.03 -10.96 16.12
CA THR A 135 -7.13 -11.93 16.09
C THR A 135 -8.43 -11.28 16.51
N SER A 136 -8.40 -10.46 17.55
CA SER A 136 -9.58 -9.74 18.05
C SER A 136 -9.19 -8.51 18.84
N VAL A 137 -10.14 -7.59 18.95
CA VAL A 137 -10.08 -6.43 19.85
C VAL A 137 -11.36 -6.40 20.66
N SER A 138 -11.24 -6.32 21.98
CA SER A 138 -12.35 -6.17 22.91
C SER A 138 -12.24 -4.83 23.63
N VAL A 139 -13.29 -4.03 23.57
CA VAL A 139 -13.35 -2.70 24.19
C VAL A 139 -14.49 -2.70 25.20
N SER A 140 -14.18 -2.36 26.45
CA SER A 140 -15.15 -2.13 27.52
C SER A 140 -14.95 -0.74 28.13
N ALA A 141 -15.87 -0.32 29.00
CA ALA A 141 -15.83 0.99 29.65
C ALA A 141 -14.56 1.25 30.48
N SER A 142 -13.80 0.22 30.84
CA SER A 142 -12.59 0.35 31.67
C SER A 142 -11.33 -0.27 31.06
N ARG A 143 -11.45 -0.99 29.93
CA ARG A 143 -10.34 -1.77 29.40
C ARG A 143 -10.42 -1.97 27.90
N VAL A 144 -9.25 -1.96 27.27
CA VAL A 144 -9.06 -2.46 25.90
C VAL A 144 -8.14 -3.68 25.96
N VAL A 145 -8.52 -4.75 25.27
CA VAL A 145 -7.72 -5.97 25.10
C VAL A 145 -7.56 -6.26 23.63
N VAL A 146 -6.32 -6.41 23.18
CA VAL A 146 -5.95 -6.77 21.80
C VAL A 146 -5.30 -8.15 21.86
N ALA A 147 -5.91 -9.13 21.20
CA ALA A 147 -5.36 -10.48 21.08
C ALA A 147 -4.55 -10.56 19.79
N PHE A 148 -3.23 -10.75 19.90
CA PHE A 148 -2.37 -11.01 18.76
C PHE A 148 -2.44 -12.49 18.36
N ARG A 149 -2.41 -12.76 17.05
CA ARG A 149 -2.45 -14.10 16.47
C ARG A 149 -1.23 -14.94 16.87
N ASN A 150 -0.05 -14.35 16.82
CA ASN A 150 1.23 -15.02 17.05
C ASN A 150 2.27 -13.98 17.54
N ALA A 151 3.57 -14.31 17.51
CA ALA A 151 4.63 -13.42 17.97
C ALA A 151 5.06 -12.33 16.97
N ASP A 152 4.48 -12.26 15.76
CA ASP A 152 4.91 -11.32 14.72
C ASP A 152 4.68 -9.85 15.10
N TYR A 153 3.77 -9.58 16.05
CA TYR A 153 3.58 -8.23 16.61
C TYR A 153 4.85 -7.67 17.28
N ARG A 154 5.78 -8.55 17.68
CA ARG A 154 7.02 -8.16 18.37
C ARG A 154 8.05 -7.49 17.46
N ALA A 155 7.83 -7.45 16.15
CA ALA A 155 8.65 -6.68 15.22
C ALA A 155 8.07 -5.28 14.91
N GLN A 156 6.98 -4.91 15.59
CA GLN A 156 6.20 -3.71 15.26
C GLN A 156 6.05 -2.79 16.47
N ARG A 157 5.58 -1.57 16.18
CA ARG A 157 5.14 -0.60 17.17
C ARG A 157 3.63 -0.37 17.04
N TYR A 158 2.85 -1.03 17.88
CA TYR A 158 1.41 -0.84 18.03
C TYR A 158 1.12 0.27 19.04
N VAL A 159 0.19 1.17 18.74
CA VAL A 159 -0.23 2.29 19.59
C VAL A 159 -1.74 2.32 19.69
N ILE A 160 -2.27 2.40 20.92
CA ILE A 160 -3.68 2.70 21.16
C ILE A 160 -3.82 4.20 21.37
N ARG A 161 -4.76 4.80 20.63
CA ARG A 161 -5.27 6.15 20.87
C ARG A 161 -6.73 6.09 21.27
N ALA A 162 -7.10 6.93 22.22
CA ALA A 162 -8.47 7.14 22.64
C ALA A 162 -8.85 8.61 22.43
N ASN A 163 -9.93 8.90 21.70
CA ASN A 163 -10.35 10.27 21.36
C ASN A 163 -9.20 11.14 20.80
N GLY A 164 -8.33 10.54 19.99
CA GLY A 164 -7.15 11.20 19.43
C GLY A 164 -5.96 11.34 20.38
N THR A 165 -6.06 10.96 21.65
CA THR A 165 -4.94 11.03 22.61
C THR A 165 -4.22 9.70 22.71
N TYR A 166 -2.89 9.72 22.83
CA TYR A 166 -2.08 8.52 23.09
C TYR A 166 -2.45 7.90 24.45
N VAL A 167 -2.65 6.58 24.49
CA VAL A 167 -2.97 5.85 25.73
C VAL A 167 -1.84 4.91 26.12
N SER A 168 -1.43 4.04 25.20
CA SER A 168 -0.42 3.02 25.46
C SER A 168 0.18 2.50 24.16
N GLU A 169 1.29 1.78 24.26
CA GLU A 169 1.90 1.12 23.11
C GLU A 169 2.53 -0.23 23.46
N VAL A 170 2.67 -1.06 22.45
CA VAL A 170 3.59 -2.20 22.43
C VAL A 170 4.63 -1.93 21.36
N ASN A 171 5.88 -1.78 21.77
CA ASN A 171 6.99 -1.49 20.88
C ASN A 171 8.03 -2.60 20.99
N ASN A 172 8.25 -3.31 19.88
CA ASN A 172 9.14 -4.47 19.81
C ASN A 172 8.85 -5.54 20.88
N GLY A 173 7.56 -5.79 21.12
CA GLY A 173 7.07 -6.74 22.13
C GLY A 173 7.03 -6.21 23.57
N SER A 174 7.63 -5.04 23.85
CA SER A 174 7.61 -4.40 25.16
C SER A 174 6.41 -3.48 25.32
N ALA A 175 5.67 -3.64 26.42
CA ALA A 175 4.51 -2.82 26.73
C ALA A 175 4.89 -1.54 27.48
N PHE A 176 4.27 -0.42 27.13
CA PHE A 176 4.38 0.86 27.84
C PHE A 176 2.97 1.37 28.17
N TYR A 177 2.77 1.82 29.41
CA TYR A 177 1.47 2.22 29.96
C TYR A 177 0.37 1.15 29.82
N SER A 178 0.79 -0.11 29.75
CA SER A 178 -0.06 -1.26 29.48
C SER A 178 0.67 -2.55 29.88
N SER A 179 0.06 -3.71 29.64
CA SER A 179 0.66 -5.02 29.89
C SER A 179 0.48 -5.94 28.69
N VAL A 180 1.43 -6.85 28.48
CA VAL A 180 1.32 -7.92 27.49
C VAL A 180 1.60 -9.25 28.17
N SER A 181 0.68 -10.21 28.02
CA SER A 181 0.85 -11.59 28.50
C SER A 181 0.11 -12.55 27.58
N ASN A 182 0.72 -13.70 27.26
CA ASN A 182 0.13 -14.71 26.38
C ASN A 182 -0.44 -14.13 25.07
N ASN A 183 0.34 -13.28 24.38
CA ASN A 183 -0.06 -12.54 23.17
C ASN A 183 -1.29 -11.63 23.33
N ASN A 184 -1.71 -11.33 24.56
CA ASN A 184 -2.78 -10.38 24.83
C ASN A 184 -2.19 -9.09 25.38
N TRP A 185 -2.38 -8.00 24.63
CA TRP A 185 -2.08 -6.65 25.08
C TRP A 185 -3.30 -6.06 25.75
N SER A 186 -3.12 -5.55 26.97
CA SER A 186 -4.19 -4.97 27.78
C SER A 186 -3.82 -3.58 28.28
N THR A 187 -4.74 -2.63 28.14
CA THR A 187 -4.61 -1.28 28.68
C THR A 187 -5.89 -0.84 29.38
N THR A 188 -5.74 -0.02 30.42
CA THR A 188 -6.87 0.57 31.16
C THR A 188 -7.28 1.86 30.48
N VAL A 189 -8.58 2.08 30.34
CA VAL A 189 -9.16 3.31 29.79
C VAL A 189 -10.30 3.79 30.69
N THR A 190 -10.72 5.04 30.52
CA THR A 190 -11.99 5.53 31.07
C THR A 190 -13.16 5.20 30.14
N ALA A 191 -14.40 5.32 30.65
CA ALA A 191 -15.60 5.12 29.84
C ALA A 191 -15.65 6.09 28.65
N GLU A 192 -15.26 7.35 28.88
CA GLU A 192 -15.14 8.36 27.83
C GLU A 192 -14.10 7.96 26.77
N GLN A 193 -12.93 7.49 27.19
CA GLN A 193 -11.87 7.03 26.29
C GLN A 193 -12.29 5.81 25.45
N SER A 194 -13.07 4.89 26.02
CA SER A 194 -13.52 3.67 25.33
C SER A 194 -14.46 3.91 24.15
N SER A 195 -15.04 5.12 24.06
CA SER A 195 -15.99 5.50 23.01
C SER A 195 -15.36 5.59 21.61
N ASN A 196 -14.06 5.85 21.50
CA ASN A 196 -13.35 5.91 20.23
C ASN A 196 -11.89 5.48 20.42
N ILE A 197 -11.64 4.20 20.17
CA ILE A 197 -10.34 3.56 20.18
C ILE A 197 -9.86 3.39 18.74
N ILE A 198 -8.65 3.86 18.49
CA ILE A 198 -7.89 3.62 17.25
C ILE A 198 -6.63 2.85 17.63
N ILE A 199 -6.36 1.77 16.92
CA ILE A 199 -5.08 1.05 17.00
C ILE A 199 -4.29 1.36 15.74
N GLU A 200 -3.13 1.94 15.95
CA GLU A 200 -2.17 2.30 14.91
C GLU A 200 -0.95 1.37 14.97
N VAL A 201 -0.40 1.02 13.81
CA VAL A 201 0.98 0.54 13.71
C VAL A 201 1.83 1.64 13.10
N ARG A 202 2.85 2.08 13.83
CA ARG A 202 3.72 3.17 13.40
C ARG A 202 5.01 2.61 12.84
N ARG A 203 5.18 2.74 11.53
CA ARG A 203 6.42 2.39 10.82
C ARG A 203 7.08 3.64 10.27
N THR A 204 8.33 3.53 9.87
CA THR A 204 9.14 4.68 9.38
C THR A 204 8.55 5.30 8.11
N GLU A 205 7.92 4.49 7.27
CA GLU A 205 7.35 4.91 6.00
C GLU A 205 5.91 5.43 6.13
N LYS A 206 5.15 4.92 7.10
CA LYS A 206 3.72 5.17 7.22
C LYS A 206 3.17 4.73 8.58
N THR A 207 2.10 5.38 9.00
CA THR A 207 1.22 4.91 10.08
C THR A 207 0.01 4.18 9.48
N TYR A 208 -0.24 2.95 9.94
CA TYR A 208 -1.33 2.10 9.50
C TYR A 208 -2.40 2.03 10.60
N VAL A 209 -3.66 2.30 10.28
CA VAL A 209 -4.77 2.06 11.22
C VAL A 209 -5.25 0.64 11.01
N VAL A 210 -5.12 -0.22 12.03
CA VAL A 210 -5.46 -1.65 11.94
C VAL A 210 -6.74 -2.01 12.70
N TYR A 211 -7.24 -1.08 13.49
CA TYR A 211 -8.55 -1.17 14.14
C TYR A 211 -9.06 0.22 14.46
N GLN A 212 -10.37 0.40 14.33
CA GLN A 212 -11.07 1.58 14.82
C GLN A 212 -12.46 1.17 15.28
N ASN A 213 -12.87 1.64 16.46
CA ASN A 213 -14.29 1.68 16.82
C ASN A 213 -14.75 3.13 17.02
N VAL A 214 -16.03 3.34 16.78
CA VAL A 214 -16.74 4.54 17.22
C VAL A 214 -18.02 4.04 17.87
N GLN A 215 -18.08 4.10 19.20
CA GLN A 215 -19.29 3.85 19.96
C GLN A 215 -19.99 5.18 20.18
N THR A 216 -21.25 5.27 19.76
CA THR A 216 -22.11 6.39 20.12
C THR A 216 -22.51 6.24 21.59
N LEU A 217 -22.43 7.32 22.39
CA LEU A 217 -22.70 7.36 23.83
C LEU A 217 -24.18 7.07 24.25
N ASN A 218 -24.94 6.32 23.46
CA ASN A 218 -26.37 6.06 23.69
C ASN A 218 -26.66 4.73 24.40
N GLN A 219 -25.68 4.13 25.09
CA GLN A 219 -25.87 2.81 25.73
C GLN A 219 -25.37 2.71 27.19
N ILE A 220 -25.12 3.84 27.88
CA ILE A 220 -24.72 3.84 29.30
C ILE A 220 -25.89 4.22 30.24
N ILE A 221 -27.03 4.68 29.71
CA ILE A 221 -28.22 4.93 30.52
C ILE A 221 -29.18 3.76 30.27
N TYR A 222 -29.16 2.69 31.09
CA TYR A 222 -30.33 1.85 31.44
C TYR A 222 -30.05 0.69 32.43
N ASP A 223 -28.90 0.62 33.10
CA ASP A 223 -28.70 -0.36 34.20
C ASP A 223 -28.82 0.23 35.61
N ASN A 224 -29.41 1.43 35.74
CA ASN A 224 -29.83 1.97 37.03
C ASN A 224 -31.28 2.46 36.95
N GLN A 225 -32.23 1.52 36.99
CA GLN A 225 -33.60 1.79 37.42
C GLN A 225 -34.03 0.76 38.46
N GLY A 226 -33.80 1.12 39.72
CA GLY A 226 -34.83 1.09 40.76
C GLY A 226 -35.32 -0.26 41.25
N SER A 227 -34.66 -0.79 42.29
CA SER A 227 -35.37 -1.45 43.38
C SER A 227 -35.52 -0.45 44.53
N PHE A 228 -36.57 0.36 44.48
CA PHE A 228 -37.14 0.97 45.67
C PHE A 228 -38.54 0.37 45.84
N GLN A 229 -38.67 -0.38 46.93
CA GLN A 229 -39.94 -0.80 47.49
C GLN A 229 -40.73 0.44 47.94
N ASP A 230 -42.04 0.42 47.76
CA ASP A 230 -42.95 1.19 48.61
C ASP A 230 -44.03 0.28 49.17
N ALA A 231 -44.14 0.35 50.49
CA ALA A 231 -45.26 0.05 51.42
C ALA A 231 -46.04 -1.26 51.32
#